data_AF-A0A8T5TFR4-F1
#
_entry.id   AF-A0A8T5TFR4-F1
#
_cell.length_a   1.000
_cell.length_b   1.000
_cell.length_c   1.000
_cell.angle_alpha   90.00
_cell.angle_beta   90.00
_cell.angle_gamma   90.00
#
_symmetry.space_group_name_H-M   'P 1'
#
loop_
_entity.id
_entity.type
_entity.pdbx_description
1 polymer ?
#
loop_
_entity_poly.entity_id
_entity_poly.type
_entity_poly.pdbx_seq_one_letter_code
_entity_poly.pdbx_strand_id
1 'polypeptide(L)'
;HPPYTVEEPYFSLHDRDSIPEPIPPKLDDKPKFMQLMHERYGLDKLNSEDFKEIIATYYGMISRVDHLFGLVIDKLKEIGEYNKSVIFMFADHGDYTGDYGLTEKWPNAFQDCLINVPLIIKTPDSHPKNKIIEELVQTIDIFPTALRIANITTPYTHFGMDLIPLINNEIDAIRQAVFAEGGYNPREPQCFEPVVPEPDVPGLGIYYDKTNIPKEDLSTVARSAMIRNKNWKLVIRDKDMEELYDLINDPQEYYNLIDLKEHDVIKTKLKEKLLRWYLQTSDNANWKRERNI
;
A
#
# COMPACT_ATOMS: atom_id res chain seq x y z
N HIS A 1 -9.61 2.59 7.41
CA HIS A 1 -10.65 2.41 6.38
C HIS A 1 -11.84 3.28 6.77
N PRO A 2 -12.38 4.12 5.87
CA PRO A 2 -13.49 5.00 6.19
C PRO A 2 -14.82 4.25 6.40
N PRO A 3 -15.86 4.93 6.94
CA PRO A 3 -15.88 6.32 7.38
C PRO A 3 -14.92 6.58 8.55
N TYR A 4 -14.24 7.73 8.56
CA TYR A 4 -13.32 8.12 9.64
C TYR A 4 -14.13 8.45 10.90
N THR A 5 -14.39 7.41 11.70
CA THR A 5 -15.16 7.51 12.94
C THR A 5 -14.64 6.49 13.94
N VAL A 6 -14.64 6.86 15.22
CA VAL A 6 -14.29 5.97 16.34
C VAL A 6 -15.01 6.46 17.60
N GLU A 7 -15.31 5.55 18.52
CA GLU A 7 -15.94 5.88 19.81
C GLU A 7 -14.95 6.43 20.85
N GLU A 8 -15.48 7.06 21.90
CA GLU A 8 -14.69 7.35 23.10
C GLU A 8 -14.27 6.04 23.82
N PRO A 9 -13.08 6.01 24.44
CA PRO A 9 -12.14 7.12 24.63
C PRO A 9 -11.18 7.36 23.46
N TYR A 10 -11.25 6.57 22.39
CA TYR A 10 -10.25 6.64 21.30
C TYR A 10 -10.38 7.91 20.46
N PHE A 11 -11.61 8.43 20.32
CA PHE A 11 -11.86 9.66 19.58
C PHE A 11 -11.06 10.82 20.17
N SER A 12 -11.06 10.97 21.48
CA SER A 12 -10.33 12.04 22.18
C SER A 12 -8.92 11.66 22.65
N LEU A 13 -8.40 10.47 22.25
CA LEU A 13 -7.13 9.95 22.75
C LEU A 13 -5.91 10.72 22.22
N HIS A 14 -5.98 11.20 20.98
CA HIS A 14 -4.89 11.92 20.31
C HIS A 14 -5.16 13.41 20.31
N ASP A 15 -4.21 14.19 20.83
CA ASP A 15 -4.29 15.65 20.87
C ASP A 15 -4.16 16.24 19.46
N ARG A 16 -5.18 16.99 19.02
CA ARG A 16 -5.23 17.59 17.67
C ARG A 16 -4.09 18.57 17.44
N ASP A 17 -3.66 19.27 18.48
CA ASP A 17 -2.55 20.23 18.41
C ASP A 17 -1.19 19.53 18.24
N SER A 18 -1.11 18.23 18.54
CA SER A 18 0.10 17.40 18.41
C SER A 18 0.20 16.66 17.07
N ILE A 19 -0.86 16.70 16.25
CA ILE A 19 -0.90 16.04 14.95
C ILE A 19 0.03 16.76 13.98
N PRO A 20 0.97 16.05 13.32
CA PRO A 20 1.83 16.66 12.33
C PRO A 20 1.01 17.17 11.14
N GLU A 21 1.48 18.25 10.52
CA GLU A 21 0.90 18.71 9.25
C GLU A 21 1.04 17.61 8.18
N PRO A 22 -0.03 17.32 7.42
CA PRO A 22 0.05 16.37 6.33
C PRO A 22 0.90 16.93 5.18
N ILE A 23 1.32 16.05 4.28
CA ILE A 23 1.93 16.45 3.01
C ILE A 23 0.95 17.38 2.26
N PRO A 24 1.33 18.62 1.88
CA PRO A 24 0.43 19.56 1.21
C PRO A 24 -0.03 19.09 -0.18
N PRO A 25 -1.18 19.62 -0.66
CA PRO A 25 -1.79 19.26 -1.96
C PRO A 25 -1.07 19.88 -3.17
N LYS A 26 0.20 19.52 -3.38
CA LYS A 26 0.95 19.88 -4.59
C LYS A 26 0.66 18.87 -5.70
N LEU A 27 -0.46 19.08 -6.39
CA LEU A 27 -1.05 18.11 -7.33
C LEU A 27 -0.83 18.45 -8.82
N ASP A 28 -0.18 19.57 -9.12
CA ASP A 28 0.05 20.07 -10.49
C ASP A 28 0.99 19.18 -11.32
N ASP A 29 1.93 18.51 -10.66
CA ASP A 29 2.87 17.54 -11.25
C ASP A 29 2.51 16.07 -10.92
N LYS A 30 1.25 15.82 -10.54
CA LYS A 30 0.73 14.51 -10.14
C LYS A 30 -0.30 13.97 -11.14
N PRO A 31 -0.55 12.64 -11.13
CA PRO A 31 -1.58 12.04 -11.99
C PRO A 31 -2.96 12.68 -11.79
N LYS A 32 -3.74 12.72 -12.86
CA LYS A 32 -5.05 13.37 -12.93
C LYS A 32 -6.04 12.86 -11.88
N PHE A 33 -5.96 11.57 -11.52
CA PHE A 33 -6.84 11.01 -10.50
C PHE A 33 -6.71 11.73 -9.16
N MET A 34 -5.51 12.17 -8.77
CA MET A 34 -5.28 12.87 -7.50
C MET A 34 -6.00 14.21 -7.50
N GLN A 35 -5.90 14.96 -8.61
CA GLN A 35 -6.61 16.24 -8.79
C GLN A 35 -8.13 16.04 -8.72
N LEU A 36 -8.64 15.02 -9.42
CA LEU A 36 -10.07 14.72 -9.42
C LEU A 36 -10.59 14.24 -8.06
N MET A 37 -9.79 13.46 -7.32
CA MET A 37 -10.12 13.12 -5.93
C MET A 37 -10.20 14.37 -5.07
N HIS A 38 -9.19 15.25 -5.14
CA HIS A 38 -9.14 16.47 -4.34
C HIS A 38 -10.36 17.38 -4.59
N GLU A 39 -10.73 17.60 -5.85
CA GLU A 39 -11.87 18.44 -6.24
C GLU A 39 -13.22 17.76 -5.97
N ARG A 40 -13.42 16.53 -6.49
CA ARG A 40 -14.75 15.92 -6.49
C ARG A 40 -15.18 15.43 -5.12
N TYR A 41 -14.24 15.07 -4.26
CA TYR A 41 -14.55 14.72 -2.88
C TYR A 41 -14.75 15.97 -2.01
N GLY A 42 -14.56 17.17 -2.57
CA GLY A 42 -14.67 18.44 -1.86
C GLY A 42 -13.54 18.68 -0.86
N LEU A 43 -12.40 18.01 -1.03
CA LEU A 43 -11.24 18.12 -0.15
C LEU A 43 -10.51 19.46 -0.33
N ASP A 44 -10.69 20.09 -1.49
CA ASP A 44 -10.26 21.46 -1.80
C ASP A 44 -10.94 22.53 -0.90
N LYS A 45 -12.05 22.16 -0.24
CA LYS A 45 -12.79 23.03 0.69
C LYS A 45 -12.34 22.86 2.14
N LEU A 46 -11.51 21.87 2.44
CA LEU A 46 -11.02 21.59 3.78
C LEU A 46 -9.74 22.39 4.05
N ASN A 47 -9.57 22.78 5.32
CA ASN A 47 -8.36 23.45 5.79
C ASN A 47 -7.48 22.49 6.63
N SER A 48 -6.31 22.95 7.06
CA SER A 48 -5.36 22.12 7.84
C SER A 48 -6.00 21.53 9.11
N GLU A 49 -6.84 22.29 9.81
CA GLU A 49 -7.50 21.81 11.04
C GLU A 49 -8.52 20.71 10.75
N ASP A 50 -9.23 20.79 9.61
CA ASP A 50 -10.12 19.70 9.18
C ASP A 50 -9.33 18.41 8.89
N PHE A 51 -8.16 18.53 8.24
CA PHE A 51 -7.30 17.38 7.99
C PHE A 51 -6.69 16.82 9.28
N LYS A 52 -6.28 17.67 10.24
CA LYS A 52 -5.82 17.21 11.55
C LYS A 52 -6.90 16.45 12.31
N GLU A 53 -8.17 16.86 12.19
CA GLU A 53 -9.28 16.12 12.80
C GLU A 53 -9.45 14.73 12.16
N ILE A 54 -9.31 14.62 10.82
CA ILE A 54 -9.32 13.34 10.12
C ILE A 54 -8.16 12.45 10.58
N ILE A 55 -6.94 12.98 10.66
CA ILE A 55 -5.75 12.25 11.09
C ILE A 55 -5.87 11.81 12.55
N ALA A 56 -6.29 12.69 13.47
CA ALA A 56 -6.49 12.37 14.88
C ALA A 56 -7.53 11.25 15.06
N THR A 57 -8.63 11.33 14.31
CA THR A 57 -9.66 10.29 14.31
C THR A 57 -9.11 8.97 13.78
N TYR A 58 -8.34 8.99 12.69
CA TYR A 58 -7.69 7.80 12.13
C TYR A 58 -6.68 7.18 13.12
N TYR A 59 -5.90 7.99 13.83
CA TYR A 59 -5.02 7.51 14.90
C TYR A 59 -5.82 6.88 16.05
N GLY A 60 -6.98 7.44 16.40
CA GLY A 60 -7.90 6.83 17.36
C GLY A 60 -8.39 5.45 16.89
N MET A 61 -8.74 5.31 15.61
CA MET A 61 -9.11 4.02 15.01
C MET A 61 -7.95 3.02 15.10
N ILE A 62 -6.71 3.44 14.86
CA ILE A 62 -5.52 2.60 15.02
C ILE A 62 -5.37 2.16 16.49
N SER A 63 -5.47 3.08 17.46
CA SER A 63 -5.36 2.75 18.88
C SER A 63 -6.43 1.76 19.34
N ARG A 64 -7.63 1.83 18.76
CA ARG A 64 -8.68 0.84 19.01
C ARG A 64 -8.28 -0.54 18.47
N VAL A 65 -7.75 -0.61 17.25
CA VAL A 65 -7.25 -1.87 16.68
C VAL A 65 -6.12 -2.44 17.52
N ASP A 66 -5.18 -1.60 17.97
CA ASP A 66 -4.08 -2.00 18.84
C ASP A 66 -4.58 -2.59 20.17
N HIS A 67 -5.54 -1.92 20.83
CA HIS A 67 -6.13 -2.44 22.06
C HIS A 67 -6.84 -3.79 21.83
N LEU A 68 -7.65 -3.91 20.77
CA LEU A 68 -8.34 -5.16 20.44
C LEU A 68 -7.35 -6.29 20.11
N PHE A 69 -6.27 -5.98 19.41
CA PHE A 69 -5.18 -6.92 19.15
C PHE A 69 -4.50 -7.35 20.46
N GLY A 70 -4.27 -6.41 21.39
CA GLY A 70 -3.78 -6.67 22.74
C GLY A 70 -4.60 -7.73 23.48
N LEU A 71 -5.94 -7.67 23.39
CA LEU A 71 -6.83 -8.67 24.00
C LEU A 71 -6.62 -10.08 23.42
N VAL A 72 -6.39 -10.19 22.10
CA VAL A 72 -6.08 -11.47 21.45
C VAL A 72 -4.73 -12.00 21.94
N ILE A 73 -3.72 -11.13 21.98
CA ILE A 73 -2.38 -11.48 22.47
C ILE A 73 -2.41 -11.94 23.93
N ASP A 74 -3.14 -11.24 24.79
CA ASP A 74 -3.26 -11.59 26.20
C ASP A 74 -4.01 -12.91 26.39
N LYS A 75 -5.04 -13.17 25.58
CA LYS A 75 -5.70 -14.47 25.60
C LYS A 75 -4.77 -15.60 25.17
N LEU A 76 -3.96 -15.40 24.12
CA LEU A 76 -2.96 -16.37 23.68
C LEU A 76 -1.92 -16.66 24.78
N LYS A 77 -1.52 -15.64 25.55
CA LYS A 77 -0.62 -15.83 26.71
C LYS A 77 -1.30 -16.60 27.83
N GLU A 78 -2.54 -16.26 28.17
CA GLU A 78 -3.34 -16.90 29.22
C GLU A 78 -3.47 -18.42 28.99
N ILE A 79 -3.75 -18.83 27.75
CA ILE A 79 -3.90 -20.25 27.40
C ILE A 79 -2.57 -20.96 27.08
N GLY A 80 -1.42 -20.27 27.21
CA GLY A 80 -0.10 -20.84 26.96
C GLY A 80 0.25 -21.10 25.49
N GLU A 81 -0.47 -20.49 24.55
CA GLU A 81 -0.27 -20.67 23.09
C GLU A 81 0.55 -19.55 22.44
N TYR A 82 0.73 -18.41 23.11
CA TYR A 82 1.49 -17.28 22.57
C TYR A 82 2.89 -17.71 22.12
N ASN A 83 3.65 -18.41 22.97
CA ASN A 83 5.02 -18.83 22.64
C ASN A 83 5.09 -19.91 21.55
N LYS A 84 4.00 -20.63 21.27
CA LYS A 84 3.93 -21.66 20.22
C LYS A 84 3.41 -21.11 18.89
N SER A 85 2.86 -19.90 18.91
CA SER A 85 2.22 -19.28 17.77
C SER A 85 3.20 -18.48 16.91
N VAL A 86 2.93 -18.45 15.61
CA VAL A 86 3.50 -17.49 14.67
C VAL A 86 2.45 -16.42 14.42
N ILE A 87 2.83 -15.15 14.49
CA ILE A 87 1.91 -14.03 14.35
C ILE A 87 2.45 -13.10 13.27
N PHE A 88 1.63 -12.85 12.25
CA PHE A 88 1.86 -11.82 11.23
C PHE A 88 0.84 -10.71 11.47
N MET A 89 1.31 -9.48 11.68
CA MET A 89 0.48 -8.28 11.76
C MET A 89 0.92 -7.33 10.66
N PHE A 90 0.01 -7.00 9.74
CA PHE A 90 0.30 -6.17 8.58
C PHE A 90 -0.97 -5.51 8.06
N ALA A 91 -0.82 -4.55 7.14
CA ALA A 91 -1.93 -3.97 6.39
C ALA A 91 -1.85 -4.37 4.91
N ASP A 92 -2.99 -4.41 4.23
CA ASP A 92 -3.09 -4.65 2.80
C ASP A 92 -2.60 -3.45 1.98
N HIS A 93 -2.91 -2.24 2.46
CA HIS A 93 -2.44 -0.95 1.96
C HIS A 93 -2.56 0.11 3.07
N GLY A 94 -2.01 1.30 2.84
CA GLY A 94 -2.16 2.49 3.67
C GLY A 94 -3.32 3.39 3.25
N ASP A 95 -3.33 4.64 3.68
CA ASP A 95 -4.40 5.60 3.41
C ASP A 95 -3.77 7.00 3.32
N TYR A 96 -4.17 7.81 2.35
CA TYR A 96 -3.65 9.18 2.25
C TYR A 96 -3.91 9.94 3.56
N THR A 97 -5.05 9.74 4.21
CA THR A 97 -5.37 10.30 5.53
C THR A 97 -5.02 11.80 5.67
N GLY A 98 -5.16 12.60 4.61
CA GLY A 98 -4.80 14.02 4.56
C GLY A 98 -3.53 14.33 3.77
N ASP A 99 -2.60 13.39 3.61
CA ASP A 99 -1.43 13.57 2.76
C ASP A 99 -1.85 13.87 1.32
N TYR A 100 -1.13 14.80 0.70
CA TYR A 100 -1.45 15.40 -0.60
C TYR A 100 -2.83 16.08 -0.66
N GLY A 101 -3.42 16.43 0.50
CA GLY A 101 -4.79 16.89 0.62
C GLY A 101 -5.82 15.86 0.16
N LEU A 102 -5.49 14.58 0.25
CA LEU A 102 -6.33 13.46 -0.17
C LEU A 102 -6.72 12.59 1.03
N THR A 103 -7.81 11.84 0.88
CA THR A 103 -8.17 10.75 1.78
C THR A 103 -8.22 9.45 0.98
N GLU A 104 -8.40 8.32 1.67
CA GLU A 104 -8.65 7.02 1.02
C GLU A 104 -7.43 6.52 0.23
N LYS A 105 -7.69 5.64 -0.74
CA LYS A 105 -6.73 5.10 -1.71
C LYS A 105 -7.32 5.15 -3.11
N TRP A 106 -6.48 4.95 -4.11
CA TRP A 106 -6.92 4.84 -5.50
C TRP A 106 -6.36 3.59 -6.20
N PRO A 107 -7.09 2.94 -7.15
CA PRO A 107 -6.69 1.65 -7.71
C PRO A 107 -5.30 1.59 -8.37
N ASN A 108 -4.76 2.71 -8.84
CA ASN A 108 -3.43 2.80 -9.43
C ASN A 108 -2.55 3.85 -8.71
N ALA A 109 -2.83 4.17 -7.45
CA ALA A 109 -1.96 5.02 -6.63
C ALA A 109 -0.81 4.22 -6.02
N PHE A 110 0.36 4.86 -5.90
CA PHE A 110 1.58 4.20 -5.42
C PHE A 110 2.41 5.08 -4.47
N GLN A 111 1.84 6.15 -3.91
CA GLN A 111 2.52 6.99 -2.91
C GLN A 111 2.91 6.15 -1.69
N ASP A 112 4.06 6.42 -1.08
CA ASP A 112 4.61 5.58 0.00
C ASP A 112 3.64 5.49 1.19
N CYS A 113 2.83 6.52 1.46
CA CYS A 113 1.76 6.47 2.48
C CYS A 113 0.68 5.39 2.22
N LEU A 114 0.56 4.89 0.99
CA LEU A 114 -0.35 3.81 0.59
C LEU A 114 0.31 2.44 0.47
N ILE A 115 1.60 2.38 0.11
CA ILE A 115 2.26 1.10 -0.23
C ILE A 115 3.31 0.67 0.80
N ASN A 116 3.79 1.57 1.64
CA ASN A 116 4.70 1.27 2.73
C ASN A 116 3.91 0.90 3.98
N VAL A 117 3.46 -0.35 4.03
CA VAL A 117 2.59 -0.88 5.09
C VAL A 117 3.39 -1.49 6.25
N PRO A 118 2.83 -1.50 7.48
CA PRO A 118 3.47 -2.19 8.59
C PRO A 118 3.56 -3.70 8.33
N LEU A 119 4.64 -4.32 8.79
CA LEU A 119 4.78 -5.77 8.87
C LEU A 119 5.55 -6.14 10.15
N ILE A 120 4.85 -6.80 11.07
CA ILE A 120 5.42 -7.37 12.29
C ILE A 120 5.28 -8.89 12.20
N ILE A 121 6.40 -9.59 12.41
CA ILE A 121 6.45 -11.05 12.40
C ILE A 121 6.99 -11.50 13.76
N LYS A 122 6.19 -12.29 14.47
CA LYS A 122 6.59 -13.00 15.69
C LYS A 122 6.61 -14.49 15.40
N THR A 123 7.75 -15.14 15.62
CA THR A 123 7.92 -16.60 15.59
C THR A 123 8.07 -17.17 17.01
N PRO A 124 7.92 -18.49 17.22
CA PRO A 124 8.17 -19.11 18.53
C PRO A 124 9.55 -18.79 19.12
N ASP A 125 10.59 -18.76 18.28
CA ASP A 125 11.97 -18.45 18.66
C ASP A 125 12.29 -16.94 18.64
N SER A 126 11.27 -16.10 18.37
CA SER A 126 11.41 -14.66 18.52
C SER A 126 11.53 -14.31 20.00
N HIS A 127 12.76 -14.28 20.49
CA HIS A 127 13.10 -13.63 21.74
C HIS A 127 12.93 -12.11 21.59
N PRO A 128 12.74 -11.34 22.69
CA PRO A 128 12.56 -9.88 22.64
C PRO A 128 13.86 -9.19 22.20
N LYS A 129 14.17 -9.31 20.92
CA LYS A 129 15.11 -8.48 20.19
C LYS A 129 14.21 -7.71 19.27
N ASN A 130 13.90 -6.47 19.62
CA ASN A 130 13.17 -5.50 18.80
C ASN A 130 13.97 -5.24 17.50
N LYS A 131 14.08 -6.27 16.64
CA LYS A 131 14.88 -6.24 15.43
C LYS A 131 14.08 -5.47 14.41
N ILE A 132 14.64 -4.36 13.98
CA ILE A 132 14.14 -3.59 12.85
C ILE A 132 14.91 -4.06 11.62
N ILE A 133 14.17 -4.47 10.58
CA ILE A 133 14.74 -4.84 9.28
C ILE A 133 14.37 -3.71 8.32
N GLU A 134 15.36 -2.94 7.91
CA GLU A 134 15.20 -1.80 6.98
C GLU A 134 15.29 -2.22 5.50
N GLU A 135 15.46 -3.51 5.24
CA GLU A 135 15.54 -4.04 3.89
C GLU A 135 14.19 -4.16 3.20
N LEU A 136 14.24 -4.13 1.88
CA LEU A 136 13.08 -4.12 1.00
C LEU A 136 12.33 -5.47 1.02
N VAL A 137 11.18 -5.48 1.69
CA VAL A 137 10.22 -6.60 1.74
C VAL A 137 8.93 -6.27 0.96
N GLN A 138 8.13 -7.29 0.62
CA GLN A 138 6.82 -7.14 -0.04
C GLN A 138 5.78 -8.00 0.66
N THR A 139 4.50 -7.59 0.63
CA THR A 139 3.40 -8.36 1.25
C THR A 139 3.27 -9.78 0.68
N ILE A 140 3.64 -10.00 -0.60
CA ILE A 140 3.67 -11.33 -1.23
C ILE A 140 4.70 -12.29 -0.61
N ASP A 141 5.66 -11.79 0.18
CA ASP A 141 6.67 -12.60 0.89
C ASP A 141 6.10 -13.31 2.11
N ILE A 142 4.97 -12.85 2.63
CA ILE A 142 4.30 -13.46 3.78
C ILE A 142 3.92 -14.90 3.47
N PHE A 143 3.44 -15.16 2.25
CA PHE A 143 3.02 -16.49 1.82
C PHE A 143 4.15 -17.55 1.84
N PRO A 144 5.28 -17.39 1.13
CA PRO A 144 6.38 -18.35 1.18
C PRO A 144 7.02 -18.46 2.57
N THR A 145 7.05 -17.36 3.33
CA THR A 145 7.53 -17.38 4.72
C THR A 145 6.63 -18.25 5.60
N ALA A 146 5.30 -18.13 5.47
CA ALA A 146 4.36 -18.97 6.20
C ALA A 146 4.50 -20.45 5.81
N LEU A 147 4.66 -20.75 4.53
CA LEU A 147 4.91 -22.12 4.04
C LEU A 147 6.20 -22.70 4.64
N ARG A 148 7.29 -21.91 4.65
CA ARG A 148 8.58 -22.28 5.23
C ARG A 148 8.45 -22.67 6.70
N ILE A 149 7.74 -21.84 7.48
CA ILE A 149 7.55 -22.06 8.92
C ILE A 149 6.65 -23.29 9.17
N ALA A 150 5.61 -23.47 8.37
CA ALA A 150 4.71 -24.62 8.46
C ALA A 150 5.32 -25.93 7.91
N ASN A 151 6.50 -25.87 7.30
CA ASN A 151 7.13 -26.97 6.59
C ASN A 151 6.22 -27.57 5.48
N ILE A 152 5.52 -26.69 4.75
CA ILE A 152 4.60 -27.06 3.66
C ILE A 152 5.24 -26.72 2.32
N THR A 153 5.18 -27.65 1.37
CA THR A 153 5.53 -27.42 -0.02
C THR A 153 4.27 -27.31 -0.88
N THR A 154 4.22 -26.33 -1.78
CA THR A 154 3.11 -26.13 -2.72
C THR A 154 3.54 -26.48 -4.15
N PRO A 155 2.66 -27.08 -4.99
CA PRO A 155 2.95 -27.28 -6.40
C PRO A 155 2.78 -25.99 -7.23
N TYR A 156 2.26 -24.91 -6.63
CA TYR A 156 1.98 -23.65 -7.31
C TYR A 156 3.17 -22.70 -7.24
N THR A 157 3.51 -22.07 -8.37
CA THR A 157 4.49 -20.98 -8.40
C THR A 157 3.95 -19.77 -7.63
N HIS A 158 4.79 -19.20 -6.79
CA HIS A 158 4.61 -17.89 -6.16
C HIS A 158 5.88 -17.06 -6.37
N PHE A 159 5.74 -15.75 -6.38
CA PHE A 159 6.85 -14.82 -6.67
C PHE A 159 7.37 -14.08 -5.44
N GLY A 160 6.78 -14.32 -4.27
CA GLY A 160 7.35 -13.86 -3.00
C GLY A 160 8.63 -14.62 -2.64
N MET A 161 9.42 -14.05 -1.73
CA MET A 161 10.64 -14.65 -1.20
C MET A 161 10.50 -14.98 0.28
N ASP A 162 11.13 -16.07 0.73
CA ASP A 162 11.17 -16.47 2.13
C ASP A 162 11.93 -15.43 2.97
N LEU A 163 11.28 -14.89 4.01
CA LEU A 163 11.87 -13.91 4.93
C LEU A 163 12.68 -14.54 6.06
N ILE A 164 12.61 -15.86 6.28
CA ILE A 164 13.30 -16.51 7.41
C ILE A 164 14.83 -16.27 7.40
N PRO A 165 15.55 -16.40 6.28
CA PRO A 165 16.99 -16.10 6.26
C PRO A 165 17.29 -14.65 6.65
N LEU A 166 16.46 -13.70 6.23
CA LEU A 166 16.58 -12.28 6.57
C LEU A 166 16.28 -12.04 8.06
N ILE A 167 15.25 -12.69 8.61
CA ILE A 167 14.90 -12.64 10.04
C ILE A 167 16.05 -13.18 10.91
N ASN A 168 16.70 -14.26 10.49
CA ASN A 168 17.81 -14.90 11.20
C ASN A 168 19.18 -14.22 11.04
N ASN A 169 19.30 -13.18 10.20
CA ASN A 169 20.59 -12.56 9.80
C ASN A 169 21.52 -13.52 9.04
N GLU A 170 20.96 -14.46 8.28
CA GLU A 170 21.75 -15.33 7.40
C GLU A 170 22.13 -14.62 6.09
N ILE A 171 21.37 -13.58 5.74
CA ILE A 171 21.58 -12.70 4.59
C ILE A 171 21.30 -11.25 4.97
N ASP A 172 21.96 -10.32 4.27
CA ASP A 172 21.76 -8.89 4.49
C ASP A 172 20.48 -8.39 3.84
N ALA A 173 20.15 -8.84 2.62
CA ALA A 173 18.96 -8.41 1.87
C ALA A 173 18.46 -9.51 0.91
N ILE A 174 17.13 -9.56 0.68
CA ILE A 174 16.50 -10.52 -0.27
C ILE A 174 16.34 -9.96 -1.68
N ARG A 175 16.29 -8.64 -1.84
CA ARG A 175 16.15 -7.96 -3.14
C ARG A 175 16.69 -6.54 -3.13
N GLN A 176 16.82 -5.98 -4.32
CA GLN A 176 17.35 -4.63 -4.55
C GLN A 176 16.26 -3.60 -4.92
N ALA A 177 15.04 -4.05 -5.19
CA ALA A 177 13.88 -3.21 -5.50
C ALA A 177 12.59 -3.97 -5.17
N VAL A 178 11.53 -3.25 -4.82
CA VAL A 178 10.15 -3.75 -4.68
C VAL A 178 9.29 -3.28 -5.84
N PHE A 179 8.17 -3.97 -6.03
CA PHE A 179 7.27 -3.78 -7.17
C PHE A 179 5.81 -3.74 -6.70
N ALA A 180 4.99 -2.98 -7.40
CA ALA A 180 3.55 -2.97 -7.22
C ALA A 180 2.85 -2.79 -8.57
N GLU A 181 1.63 -3.30 -8.67
CA GLU A 181 0.76 -3.16 -9.84
C GLU A 181 -0.60 -2.64 -9.39
N GLY A 182 -1.29 -1.93 -10.28
CA GLY A 182 -2.61 -1.39 -10.02
C GLY A 182 -3.30 -0.91 -11.28
N GLY A 183 -4.55 -0.47 -11.12
CA GLY A 183 -5.41 -0.06 -12.21
C GLY A 183 -5.97 -1.22 -13.03
N TYR A 184 -6.74 -0.86 -14.05
CA TYR A 184 -7.52 -1.77 -14.88
C TYR A 184 -7.12 -1.65 -16.34
N ASN A 185 -7.24 -2.77 -17.06
CA ASN A 185 -7.25 -2.73 -18.50
C ASN A 185 -8.68 -2.40 -18.97
N PRO A 186 -8.91 -1.38 -19.81
CA PRO A 186 -10.22 -1.10 -20.38
C PRO A 186 -10.84 -2.29 -21.16
N ARG A 187 -10.03 -3.27 -21.57
CA ARG A 187 -10.48 -4.52 -22.20
C ARG A 187 -10.93 -5.59 -21.21
N GLU A 188 -10.85 -5.32 -19.90
CA GLU A 188 -11.22 -6.22 -18.80
C GLU A 188 -12.34 -5.57 -17.95
N PRO A 189 -13.53 -5.29 -18.51
CA PRO A 189 -14.59 -4.55 -17.82
C PRO A 189 -15.06 -5.23 -16.52
N GLN A 190 -14.89 -6.55 -16.39
CA GLN A 190 -15.18 -7.31 -15.18
C GLN A 190 -14.29 -6.97 -13.99
N CYS A 191 -13.14 -6.31 -14.21
CA CYS A 191 -12.20 -5.94 -13.16
C CYS A 191 -12.53 -4.58 -12.53
N PHE A 192 -13.39 -3.78 -13.15
CA PHE A 192 -13.80 -2.48 -12.62
C PHE A 192 -14.66 -2.67 -11.37
N GLU A 193 -14.55 -1.76 -10.40
CA GLU A 193 -15.37 -1.82 -9.18
C GLU A 193 -16.87 -1.90 -9.55
N PRO A 194 -17.61 -2.87 -8.99
CA PRO A 194 -19.03 -3.03 -9.30
C PRO A 194 -19.79 -1.77 -8.87
N VAL A 195 -20.81 -1.40 -9.66
CA VAL A 195 -21.73 -0.35 -9.25
C VAL A 195 -22.44 -0.83 -7.99
N VAL A 196 -22.16 -0.18 -6.85
CA VAL A 196 -22.91 -0.43 -5.62
C VAL A 196 -24.38 -0.10 -5.93
N PRO A 197 -25.34 -1.01 -5.72
CA PRO A 197 -26.75 -0.80 -6.09
C PRO A 197 -27.40 0.40 -5.38
N GLU A 198 -26.85 0.78 -4.23
CA GLU A 198 -27.15 2.00 -3.48
C GLU A 198 -25.87 2.85 -3.42
N PRO A 199 -25.49 3.53 -4.52
CA PRO A 199 -24.48 4.56 -4.45
C PRO A 199 -25.17 5.74 -3.79
N ASP A 200 -25.15 5.77 -2.45
CA ASP A 200 -25.72 6.83 -1.60
C ASP A 200 -25.69 8.17 -2.34
N VAL A 201 -26.89 8.76 -2.46
CA VAL A 201 -27.31 9.97 -3.20
C VAL A 201 -26.17 10.78 -3.86
N PRO A 202 -26.26 11.17 -5.16
CA PRO A 202 -25.25 12.01 -5.80
C PRO A 202 -24.80 13.18 -4.91
N GLY A 203 -23.52 13.21 -4.53
CA GLY A 203 -22.93 14.18 -3.60
C GLY A 203 -23.00 13.85 -2.10
N LEU A 204 -23.47 12.66 -1.70
CA LEU A 204 -23.59 12.22 -0.29
C LEU A 204 -22.98 10.83 -0.01
N GLY A 205 -22.86 9.97 -1.01
CA GLY A 205 -22.25 8.64 -0.83
C GLY A 205 -20.74 8.63 -0.89
N ILE A 206 -20.09 8.06 0.13
CA ILE A 206 -18.62 8.02 0.24
C ILE A 206 -17.92 7.30 -0.93
N TYR A 207 -18.64 6.48 -1.71
CA TYR A 207 -18.12 5.79 -2.90
C TYR A 207 -18.70 6.28 -4.23
N TYR A 208 -19.55 7.30 -4.23
CA TYR A 208 -20.18 7.79 -5.45
C TYR A 208 -19.13 8.24 -6.48
N ASP A 209 -18.28 9.20 -6.10
CA ASP A 209 -17.24 9.71 -7.01
C ASP A 209 -16.15 8.67 -7.28
N LYS A 210 -15.80 7.84 -6.28
CA LYS A 210 -14.84 6.73 -6.44
C LYS A 210 -15.21 5.79 -7.58
N THR A 211 -16.50 5.48 -7.72
CA THR A 211 -17.00 4.57 -8.77
C THR A 211 -17.32 5.26 -10.09
N ASN A 212 -17.49 6.60 -10.11
CA ASN A 212 -17.88 7.33 -11.32
C ASN A 212 -16.71 8.00 -12.05
N ILE A 213 -15.70 8.52 -11.34
CA ILE A 213 -14.48 9.08 -11.94
C ILE A 213 -13.85 8.09 -12.95
N PRO A 214 -13.66 6.80 -12.64
CA PRO A 214 -13.10 5.84 -13.59
C PRO A 214 -13.94 5.63 -14.86
N LYS A 215 -15.27 5.81 -14.78
CA LYS A 215 -16.19 5.62 -15.91
C LYS A 215 -16.18 6.83 -16.85
N GLU A 216 -16.06 8.02 -16.26
CA GLU A 216 -15.99 9.29 -17.00
C GLU A 216 -14.61 9.47 -17.67
N ASP A 217 -13.54 9.05 -16.98
CA ASP A 217 -12.18 9.11 -17.49
C ASP A 217 -11.37 7.86 -17.12
N LEU A 218 -11.27 6.94 -18.09
CA LEU A 218 -10.54 5.68 -17.95
C LEU A 218 -9.03 5.86 -17.68
N SER A 219 -8.45 7.04 -17.96
CA SER A 219 -7.03 7.29 -17.67
C SER A 219 -6.76 7.30 -16.16
N THR A 220 -7.76 7.65 -15.35
CA THR A 220 -7.65 7.72 -13.88
C THR A 220 -7.41 6.38 -13.22
N VAL A 221 -7.74 5.28 -13.90
CA VAL A 221 -7.53 3.91 -13.41
C VAL A 221 -6.72 3.08 -14.40
N ALA A 222 -5.90 3.74 -15.23
CA ALA A 222 -5.09 3.04 -16.22
C ALA A 222 -4.18 2.00 -15.53
N ARG A 223 -4.04 0.83 -16.18
CA ARG A 223 -3.09 -0.19 -15.75
C ARG A 223 -1.71 0.44 -15.59
N SER A 224 -1.12 0.22 -14.43
CA SER A 224 0.08 0.92 -13.98
C SER A 224 0.97 -0.01 -13.16
N ALA A 225 2.26 0.29 -13.13
CA ALA A 225 3.26 -0.49 -12.43
C ALA A 225 4.31 0.41 -11.80
N MET A 226 4.81 -0.02 -10.64
CA MET A 226 5.79 0.72 -9.86
C MET A 226 7.02 -0.14 -9.60
N ILE A 227 8.20 0.48 -9.66
CA ILE A 227 9.46 -0.05 -9.13
C ILE A 227 10.05 0.95 -8.14
N ARG A 228 10.42 0.49 -6.94
CA ARG A 228 11.05 1.29 -5.89
C ARG A 228 12.30 0.59 -5.36
N ASN A 229 13.42 1.27 -5.33
CA ASN A 229 14.59 0.86 -4.55
C ASN A 229 14.79 1.86 -3.38
N LYS A 230 15.90 1.73 -2.63
CA LYS A 230 16.17 2.63 -1.48
C LYS A 230 16.32 4.10 -1.86
N ASN A 231 16.64 4.40 -3.12
CA ASN A 231 17.00 5.74 -3.57
C ASN A 231 16.00 6.33 -4.57
N TRP A 232 15.31 5.50 -5.35
CA TRP A 232 14.46 5.96 -6.45
C TRP A 232 13.16 5.17 -6.53
N LYS A 233 12.08 5.88 -6.86
CA LYS A 233 10.79 5.30 -7.26
C LYS A 233 10.44 5.73 -8.68
N LEU A 234 9.99 4.80 -9.50
CA LEU A 234 9.42 5.05 -10.82
C LEU A 234 8.03 4.41 -10.91
N VAL A 235 7.05 5.15 -11.40
CA VAL A 235 5.70 4.68 -11.74
C VAL A 235 5.48 4.85 -13.24
N ILE A 236 5.08 3.78 -13.92
CA ILE A 236 4.70 3.77 -15.33
C ILE A 236 3.20 3.52 -15.44
N ARG A 237 2.55 4.23 -16.35
CA ARG A 237 1.10 4.11 -16.61
C ARG A 237 0.85 3.91 -18.09
N ASP A 238 -0.14 3.10 -18.45
CA ASP A 238 -0.60 2.96 -19.84
C ASP A 238 -1.16 4.29 -20.39
N LYS A 239 -1.83 5.05 -19.51
CA LYS A 239 -2.36 6.39 -19.77
C LYS A 239 -2.15 7.26 -18.56
N ASP A 240 -2.15 8.58 -18.79
CA ASP A 240 -1.83 9.61 -17.80
C ASP A 240 -0.32 9.70 -17.49
N MET A 241 0.02 10.61 -16.58
CA MET A 241 1.39 10.97 -16.22
C MET A 241 2.15 9.82 -15.52
N GLU A 242 3.35 9.52 -16.03
CA GLU A 242 4.34 8.69 -15.32
C GLU A 242 5.01 9.51 -14.20
N GLU A 243 5.61 8.84 -13.20
CA GLU A 243 6.20 9.53 -12.04
C GLU A 243 7.61 9.04 -11.75
N LEU A 244 8.54 9.93 -11.41
CA LEU A 244 9.88 9.61 -10.92
C LEU A 244 10.22 10.44 -9.68
N TYR A 245 10.66 9.79 -8.60
CA TYR A 245 11.04 10.44 -7.35
C TYR A 245 12.42 10.01 -6.86
N ASP A 246 13.22 10.98 -6.40
CA ASP A 246 14.47 10.78 -5.68
C ASP A 246 14.16 10.67 -4.18
N LEU A 247 14.12 9.45 -3.65
CA LEU A 247 13.70 9.18 -2.27
C LEU A 247 14.74 9.60 -1.22
N ILE A 248 15.96 9.95 -1.64
CA ILE A 248 16.99 10.46 -0.72
C ILE A 248 16.75 11.95 -0.46
N ASN A 249 16.49 12.71 -1.51
CA ASN A 249 16.33 14.16 -1.42
C ASN A 249 14.86 14.60 -1.29
N ASP A 250 13.92 13.75 -1.69
CA ASP A 250 12.48 13.96 -1.67
C ASP A 250 11.74 12.70 -1.16
N PRO A 251 11.92 12.32 0.12
CA PRO A 251 11.30 11.12 0.70
C PRO A 251 9.77 11.23 0.80
N GLN A 252 9.22 12.44 0.68
CA GLN A 252 7.77 12.70 0.69
C GLN A 252 7.19 12.87 -0.72
N GLU A 253 7.99 12.63 -1.77
CA GLU A 253 7.53 12.52 -3.16
C GLU A 253 6.81 13.78 -3.69
N TYR A 254 7.28 14.95 -3.25
CA TYR A 254 6.73 16.25 -3.66
C TYR A 254 6.93 16.58 -5.12
N TYR A 255 8.12 16.29 -5.67
CA TYR A 255 8.54 16.80 -6.97
C TYR A 255 8.66 15.66 -7.95
N ASN A 256 7.74 15.61 -8.92
CA ASN A 256 7.83 14.63 -9.99
C ASN A 256 8.95 15.02 -10.97
N LEU A 257 9.98 14.19 -11.06
CA LEU A 257 11.18 14.43 -11.87
C LEU A 257 11.11 13.79 -13.27
N ILE A 258 9.94 13.26 -13.67
CA ILE A 258 9.79 12.43 -14.86
C ILE A 258 10.21 13.13 -16.16
N ASP A 259 9.95 14.44 -16.28
CA ASP A 259 10.20 15.23 -17.49
C ASP A 259 11.63 15.80 -17.57
N LEU A 260 12.42 15.67 -16.49
CA LEU A 260 13.78 16.18 -16.47
C LEU A 260 14.74 15.22 -17.20
N LYS A 261 15.45 15.74 -18.20
CA LYS A 261 16.36 14.96 -19.05
C LYS A 261 17.60 14.46 -18.31
N GLU A 262 18.07 15.18 -17.29
CA GLU A 262 19.21 14.75 -16.47
C GLU A 262 19.00 13.39 -15.78
N HIS A 263 17.74 12.96 -15.63
CA HIS A 263 17.39 11.67 -15.04
C HIS A 263 17.09 10.57 -16.07
N ASP A 264 17.30 10.79 -17.37
CA ASP A 264 17.03 9.79 -18.42
C ASP A 264 17.77 8.47 -18.17
N VAL A 265 19.02 8.53 -17.71
CA VAL A 265 19.82 7.33 -17.42
C VAL A 265 19.20 6.49 -16.31
N ILE A 266 18.71 7.12 -15.23
CA ILE A 266 18.08 6.37 -14.11
C ILE A 266 16.69 5.88 -14.51
N LYS A 267 15.90 6.67 -15.26
CA LYS A 267 14.61 6.24 -15.82
C LYS A 267 14.78 4.98 -16.66
N THR A 268 15.70 4.97 -17.63
CA THR A 268 15.96 3.80 -18.47
C THR A 268 16.35 2.57 -17.66
N LYS A 269 17.23 2.72 -16.66
CA LYS A 269 17.63 1.60 -15.79
C LYS A 269 16.45 1.02 -14.99
N LEU A 270 15.58 1.87 -14.46
CA LEU A 270 14.40 1.44 -13.72
C LEU A 270 13.36 0.79 -14.63
N LYS A 271 13.11 1.35 -15.82
CA LYS A 271 12.24 0.75 -16.86
C LYS A 271 12.75 -0.63 -17.28
N GLU A 272 14.06 -0.78 -17.49
CA GLU A 272 14.66 -2.08 -17.83
C GLU A 272 14.48 -3.11 -16.69
N LYS A 273 14.70 -2.71 -15.43
CA LYS A 273 14.48 -3.59 -14.27
C LYS A 273 13.03 -4.01 -14.14
N LEU A 274 12.08 -3.09 -14.32
CA LEU A 274 10.65 -3.38 -14.29
C LEU A 274 10.24 -4.33 -15.42
N LEU A 275 10.77 -4.14 -16.63
CA LEU A 275 10.56 -5.07 -17.75
C LEU A 275 11.10 -6.48 -17.43
N ARG A 276 12.31 -6.58 -16.86
CA ARG A 276 12.89 -7.87 -16.46
C ARG A 276 12.08 -8.55 -15.37
N TRP A 277 11.56 -7.78 -14.41
CA TRP A 277 10.65 -8.29 -13.41
C TRP A 277 9.38 -8.87 -14.06
N TYR A 278 8.73 -8.13 -14.96
CA TYR A 278 7.60 -8.66 -15.73
C TYR A 278 7.95 -9.94 -16.50
N LEU A 279 9.09 -10.00 -17.19
CA LEU A 279 9.51 -11.24 -17.89
C LEU A 279 9.65 -12.44 -16.95
N GLN A 280 9.93 -12.22 -15.65
CA GLN A 280 10.06 -13.26 -14.65
C GLN A 280 8.73 -13.63 -13.96
N THR A 281 7.76 -12.72 -13.94
CA THR A 281 6.54 -12.85 -13.11
C THR A 281 5.22 -12.87 -13.87
N SER A 282 5.19 -12.50 -15.16
CA SER A 282 3.94 -12.32 -15.93
C SER A 282 3.25 -13.62 -16.35
N ASP A 283 3.97 -14.75 -16.36
CA ASP A 283 3.45 -16.02 -16.85
C ASP A 283 3.75 -17.14 -15.83
N ASN A 284 2.79 -18.04 -15.71
CA ASN A 284 2.95 -19.29 -14.97
C ASN A 284 2.34 -20.44 -15.78
N ALA A 285 3.00 -20.78 -16.89
CA ALA A 285 2.61 -21.88 -17.77
C ALA A 285 2.63 -23.28 -17.10
N ASN A 286 3.18 -23.41 -15.88
CA ASN A 286 3.23 -24.67 -15.14
C ASN A 286 2.04 -24.87 -14.20
N TRP A 287 0.84 -24.67 -14.76
CA TRP A 287 -0.37 -25.24 -14.20
C TRP A 287 -0.35 -26.75 -14.46
N LYS A 288 -0.21 -27.57 -13.40
CA LYS A 288 -0.63 -28.97 -13.49
C LYS A 288 -2.13 -28.99 -13.70
N ARG A 289 -2.53 -29.23 -14.94
CA ARG A 289 -3.89 -29.61 -15.28
C ARG A 289 -4.20 -30.90 -14.54
N GLU A 290 -4.94 -30.84 -13.44
CA GLU A 290 -5.72 -31.98 -12.99
C GLU A 290 -6.76 -32.25 -14.09
N ARG A 291 -6.35 -32.97 -15.15
CA ARG A 291 -7.31 -33.76 -15.93
C ARG A 291 -7.64 -34.94 -15.03
N ASN A 292 -8.68 -34.77 -14.22
CA ASN A 292 -9.24 -35.89 -13.49
C ASN A 292 -9.61 -37.00 -14.47
N ILE A 293 -9.27 -38.20 -13.99
CA ILE A 293 -9.56 -39.55 -14.48
C ILE A 293 -11.04 -39.71 -14.79
#